data_AF-A0A7W0NX26-F1
#
_entry.id   AF-A0A7W0NX26-F1
#
_cell.length_a   1.000
_cell.length_b   1.000
_cell.length_c   1.000
_cell.angle_alpha   90.00
_cell.angle_beta   90.00
_cell.angle_gamma   90.00
#
_symmetry.space_group_name_H-M   'P 1'
#
loop_
_entity.id
_entity.type
_entity.pdbx_description
1 polymer ?
#
loop_
_entity_poly.entity_id
_entity_poly.type
_entity_poly.pdbx_seq_one_letter_code
_entity_poly.pdbx_strand_id
1 'polypeptide(L)'
;MRSLFGGRRRSVFGHGKELGVYRNELFELTQRIDRVLATVVEEIDALRRRDLEPDVAVARLGEHEAVLDADVSALQKMMAPEELHGLHMEYEANLERALRGIVTVERGCAITRLPHRPPDDEEPHTYYKRGHSNVAHARLRMAEIVEVLLHWEPGRPAEASVAARLERTREG
;
A
#
# COMPACT_ATOMS: atom_id res chain seq x y z
N MET A 1 54.21 -8.13 -5.30
CA MET A 1 53.06 -7.52 -4.60
C MET A 1 51.83 -7.66 -5.48
N ARG A 2 50.80 -8.37 -5.01
CA ARG A 2 49.59 -8.73 -5.77
C ARG A 2 48.60 -7.55 -5.76
N SER A 3 48.01 -7.29 -6.93
CA SER A 3 47.00 -6.26 -7.21
C SER A 3 45.75 -6.42 -6.32
N LEU A 4 45.32 -5.29 -5.73
CA LEU A 4 44.21 -5.13 -4.77
C LEU A 4 42.97 -4.46 -5.42
N PHE A 5 42.60 -4.84 -6.65
CA PHE A 5 41.36 -4.32 -7.26
C PHE A 5 40.51 -5.45 -7.85
N GLY A 6 39.97 -6.27 -6.95
CA GLY A 6 38.87 -7.20 -7.24
C GLY A 6 37.52 -6.51 -7.15
N GLY A 7 37.32 -5.44 -7.93
CA GLY A 7 36.00 -4.86 -8.12
C GLY A 7 35.15 -5.86 -8.87
N ARG A 8 34.31 -6.63 -8.16
CA ARG A 8 33.26 -7.46 -8.73
C ARG A 8 32.29 -6.50 -9.45
N ARG A 9 32.57 -6.20 -10.73
CA ARG A 9 31.56 -5.69 -11.65
C ARG A 9 30.49 -6.78 -11.70
N ARG A 10 29.42 -6.66 -10.90
CA ARG A 10 28.15 -7.34 -11.23
C ARG A 10 27.92 -7.02 -12.70
N SER A 11 27.90 -8.05 -13.55
CA SER A 11 27.71 -7.80 -14.97
C SER A 11 26.39 -7.07 -15.14
N VAL A 12 26.36 -6.05 -15.99
CA VAL A 12 25.14 -5.26 -16.29
C VAL A 12 23.98 -6.19 -16.67
N PHE A 13 24.28 -7.36 -17.24
CA PHE A 13 23.34 -8.44 -17.54
C PHE A 13 22.70 -9.10 -16.29
N GLY A 14 23.43 -9.27 -15.19
CA GLY A 14 22.88 -9.81 -13.94
C GLY A 14 21.90 -8.83 -13.27
N HIS A 15 22.26 -7.54 -13.27
CA HIS A 15 21.43 -6.48 -12.70
C HIS A 15 20.10 -6.31 -13.44
N GLY A 16 20.09 -6.40 -14.78
CA GLY A 16 18.86 -6.35 -15.57
C GLY A 16 17.92 -7.54 -15.33
N LYS A 17 18.48 -8.75 -15.11
CA LYS A 17 17.69 -9.94 -14.78
C LYS A 17 17.06 -9.84 -13.38
N GLU A 18 17.83 -9.43 -12.38
CA GLU A 18 17.34 -9.22 -11.01
C GLU A 18 16.22 -8.17 -10.98
N LEU A 19 16.40 -7.04 -11.68
CA LEU A 19 15.39 -6.00 -11.82
C LEU A 19 14.11 -6.52 -12.53
N GLY A 20 14.26 -7.35 -13.57
CA GLY A 20 13.13 -7.96 -14.27
C GLY A 20 12.31 -8.90 -13.39
N VAL A 21 12.96 -9.72 -12.57
CA VAL A 21 12.28 -10.60 -11.60
C VAL A 21 11.51 -9.78 -10.57
N TYR A 22 12.17 -8.81 -9.94
CA TYR A 22 11.56 -7.92 -8.96
C TYR A 22 10.30 -7.23 -9.51
N ARG A 23 10.35 -6.74 -10.76
CA ARG A 23 9.22 -6.05 -11.39
C ARG A 23 8.04 -6.94 -11.66
N ASN A 24 8.28 -8.16 -12.15
CA ASN A 24 7.19 -9.09 -12.45
C ASN A 24 6.47 -9.47 -11.16
N GLU A 25 7.22 -9.83 -10.11
CA GLU A 25 6.66 -10.15 -8.79
C GLU A 25 5.90 -8.96 -8.20
N LEU A 26 6.48 -7.75 -8.26
CA LEU A 26 5.86 -6.54 -7.74
C LEU A 26 4.56 -6.21 -8.49
N PHE A 27 4.57 -6.33 -9.82
CA PHE A 27 3.41 -6.03 -10.65
C PHE A 27 2.23 -6.94 -10.31
N GLU A 28 2.44 -8.25 -10.23
CA GLU A 28 1.40 -9.21 -9.88
C GLU A 28 0.83 -8.97 -8.47
N LEU A 29 1.72 -8.67 -7.52
CA LEU A 29 1.35 -8.42 -6.14
C LEU A 29 0.57 -7.10 -6.00
N THR A 30 1.05 -6.03 -6.62
CA THR A 30 0.35 -4.73 -6.61
C THR A 30 -1.02 -4.80 -7.28
N GLN A 31 -1.19 -5.54 -8.38
CA GLN A 31 -2.50 -5.71 -9.00
C GLN A 31 -3.52 -6.40 -8.09
N ARG A 32 -3.05 -7.31 -7.23
CA ARG A 32 -3.89 -7.99 -6.25
C ARG A 32 -4.25 -7.06 -5.10
N ILE A 33 -3.25 -6.42 -4.51
CA ILE A 33 -3.41 -5.44 -3.43
C ILE A 33 -4.37 -4.33 -3.87
N ASP A 34 -4.20 -3.76 -5.08
CA ASP A 34 -5.06 -2.67 -5.56
C ASP A 34 -6.53 -3.09 -5.67
N ARG A 35 -6.80 -4.29 -6.15
CA ARG A 35 -8.18 -4.84 -6.25
C ARG A 35 -8.82 -5.03 -4.88
N VAL A 36 -8.07 -5.56 -3.92
CA VAL A 36 -8.56 -5.75 -2.55
C VAL A 36 -8.82 -4.39 -1.91
N LEU A 37 -7.87 -3.45 -2.00
CA LEU A 37 -8.03 -2.10 -1.46
C LEU A 37 -9.17 -1.31 -2.11
N ALA A 38 -9.43 -1.48 -3.41
CA ALA A 38 -10.58 -0.90 -4.08
C ALA A 38 -11.89 -1.42 -3.46
N THR A 39 -11.99 -2.73 -3.25
CA THR A 39 -13.15 -3.38 -2.62
C THR A 39 -13.35 -2.88 -1.18
N VAL A 40 -12.27 -2.80 -0.39
CA VAL A 40 -12.30 -2.26 0.98
C VAL A 40 -12.83 -0.83 1.00
N VAL A 41 -12.38 0.04 0.09
CA VAL A 41 -12.87 1.42 0.00
C VAL A 41 -14.38 1.45 -0.26
N GLU A 42 -14.87 0.65 -1.20
CA GLU A 42 -16.29 0.56 -1.53
C GLU A 42 -17.13 0.06 -0.35
N GLU A 43 -16.66 -0.95 0.38
CA GLU A 43 -17.36 -1.49 1.55
C GLU A 43 -17.39 -0.50 2.72
N ILE A 44 -16.30 0.22 2.97
CA ILE A 44 -16.29 1.29 3.98
C ILE A 44 -17.24 2.42 3.57
N ASP A 45 -17.31 2.79 2.28
CA ASP A 45 -18.26 3.79 1.81
C ASP A 45 -19.71 3.31 1.93
N ALA A 46 -20.01 2.05 1.63
CA ALA A 46 -21.34 1.46 1.84
C ALA A 46 -21.72 1.49 3.34
N LEU A 47 -20.79 1.13 4.23
CA LEU A 47 -20.98 1.24 5.68
C LEU A 47 -21.26 2.69 6.10
N ARG A 48 -20.52 3.66 5.56
CA ARG A 48 -20.73 5.10 5.83
C ARG A 48 -22.09 5.60 5.37
N ARG A 49 -22.62 5.07 4.26
CA ARG A 49 -23.96 5.37 3.73
C ARG A 49 -25.08 4.59 4.43
N ARG A 50 -24.74 3.67 5.34
CA ARG A 50 -25.67 2.73 5.99
C ARG A 50 -26.30 1.73 5.00
N ASP A 51 -25.61 1.48 3.89
CA ASP A 51 -25.97 0.44 2.91
C ASP A 51 -25.38 -0.94 3.29
N LEU A 52 -24.53 -0.98 4.33
CA LEU A 52 -23.89 -2.18 4.85
C LEU A 52 -23.98 -2.19 6.39
N GLU A 53 -24.45 -3.30 6.95
CA GLU A 53 -24.55 -3.48 8.40
C GLU A 53 -23.17 -3.62 9.06
N PRO A 54 -22.94 -3.05 10.26
CA PRO A 54 -21.64 -3.08 10.92
C PRO A 54 -21.06 -4.49 11.14
N ASP A 55 -21.88 -5.47 11.52
CA ASP A 55 -21.40 -6.84 11.74
C ASP A 55 -20.98 -7.53 10.44
N VAL A 56 -21.70 -7.26 9.34
CA VAL A 56 -21.32 -7.74 8.01
C VAL A 56 -20.04 -7.06 7.54
N ALA A 57 -19.91 -5.75 7.77
CA ALA A 57 -18.71 -5.01 7.44
C ALA A 57 -17.47 -5.55 8.18
N VAL A 58 -17.57 -5.81 9.49
CA VAL A 58 -16.46 -6.38 10.28
C VAL A 58 -16.01 -7.73 9.72
N ALA A 59 -16.94 -8.63 9.39
CA ALA A 59 -16.60 -9.93 8.85
C ALA A 59 -15.82 -9.82 7.53
N ARG A 60 -16.31 -8.99 6.60
CA ARG A 60 -15.67 -8.80 5.28
C ARG A 60 -14.34 -8.06 5.36
N LEU A 61 -14.29 -7.01 6.18
CA LEU A 61 -13.06 -6.24 6.40
C LEU A 61 -11.96 -7.11 7.02
N GLY A 62 -12.30 -7.99 7.96
CA GLY A 62 -11.35 -8.95 8.52
C GLY A 62 -10.84 -9.97 7.51
N GLU A 63 -11.67 -10.42 6.56
CA GLU A 63 -11.21 -11.27 5.45
C GLU A 63 -10.20 -10.53 4.55
N HIS A 64 -10.48 -9.28 4.20
CA HIS A 64 -9.55 -8.47 3.40
C HIS A 64 -8.26 -8.14 4.16
N GLU A 65 -8.35 -7.85 5.46
CA GLU A 65 -7.18 -7.62 6.32
C GLU A 65 -6.24 -8.83 6.28
N ALA A 66 -6.77 -10.04 6.45
CA ALA A 66 -5.97 -11.26 6.43
C ALA A 66 -5.29 -11.50 5.07
N VAL A 67 -5.97 -11.20 3.95
CA VAL A 67 -5.39 -11.26 2.61
C VAL A 67 -4.24 -10.26 2.47
N LEU A 68 -4.46 -9.01 2.88
CA LEU A 68 -3.47 -7.94 2.78
C LEU A 68 -2.26 -8.18 3.69
N ASP A 69 -2.45 -8.75 4.89
CA ASP A 69 -1.36 -9.11 5.80
C ASP A 69 -0.45 -10.21 5.22
N ALA A 70 -1.04 -11.18 4.51
CA ALA A 70 -0.28 -12.16 3.74
C ALA A 70 0.51 -11.50 2.59
N ASP A 71 -0.08 -10.50 1.92
CA ASP A 71 0.59 -9.75 0.86
C ASP A 71 1.72 -8.83 1.41
N VAL A 72 1.58 -8.25 2.61
CA VAL A 72 2.69 -7.56 3.33
C VAL A 72 3.84 -8.53 3.55
N SER A 73 3.55 -9.72 4.07
CA SER A 73 4.55 -10.76 4.29
C SER A 73 5.23 -11.22 3.00
N ALA A 74 4.54 -11.12 1.85
CA ALA A 74 5.13 -11.40 0.54
C ALA A 74 6.04 -10.26 0.08
N LEU A 75 5.62 -9.00 0.21
CA LEU A 75 6.43 -7.81 -0.09
C LEU A 75 7.75 -7.82 0.67
N GLN A 76 7.70 -8.07 1.99
CA GLN A 76 8.90 -8.10 2.86
C GLN A 76 9.94 -9.14 2.45
N LYS A 77 9.54 -10.20 1.74
CA LYS A 77 10.44 -11.24 1.24
C LYS A 77 11.07 -10.88 -0.11
N MET A 78 10.55 -9.87 -0.80
CA MET A 78 11.06 -9.43 -2.08
C MET A 78 12.42 -8.76 -1.92
N MET A 79 13.35 -9.09 -2.80
CA MET A 79 14.64 -8.39 -2.84
C MET A 79 14.56 -7.21 -3.79
N ALA A 80 14.22 -6.03 -3.24
CA ALA A 80 14.32 -4.79 -4.00
C ALA A 80 15.79 -4.47 -4.34
N PRO A 81 16.08 -4.00 -5.57
CA PRO A 81 17.38 -3.40 -5.89
C PRO A 81 17.71 -2.26 -4.91
N GLU A 82 18.99 -2.07 -4.59
CA GLU A 82 19.46 -1.10 -3.60
C GLU A 82 18.95 0.31 -3.90
N GLU A 83 18.96 0.70 -5.18
CA GLU A 83 18.49 2.00 -5.67
C GLU A 83 16.99 2.21 -5.49
N LEU A 84 16.22 1.12 -5.38
CA LEU A 84 14.75 1.14 -5.24
C LEU A 84 14.29 0.85 -3.81
N HIS A 85 15.20 0.51 -2.89
CA HIS A 85 14.86 0.08 -1.54
C HIS A 85 14.00 1.11 -0.79
N GLY A 86 14.34 2.40 -0.87
CA GLY A 86 13.58 3.46 -0.22
C GLY A 86 12.12 3.54 -0.70
N LEU A 87 11.91 3.45 -2.02
CA LEU A 87 10.56 3.45 -2.60
C LEU A 87 9.80 2.14 -2.28
N HIS A 88 10.50 1.01 -2.22
CA HIS A 88 9.90 -0.26 -1.81
C HIS A 88 9.39 -0.20 -0.36
N MET A 89 10.21 0.31 0.56
CA MET A 89 9.81 0.54 1.95
C MET A 89 8.67 1.55 2.07
N GLU A 90 8.66 2.60 1.24
CA GLU A 90 7.54 3.56 1.23
C GLU A 90 6.24 2.90 0.74
N TYR A 91 6.31 2.02 -0.26
CA TYR A 91 5.17 1.23 -0.72
C TYR A 91 4.62 0.33 0.40
N GLU A 92 5.50 -0.42 1.07
CA GLU A 92 5.16 -1.27 2.22
C GLU A 92 4.50 -0.46 3.34
N ALA A 93 5.08 0.67 3.73
CA ALA A 93 4.55 1.53 4.79
C ALA A 93 3.15 2.09 4.46
N ASN A 94 2.85 2.32 3.18
CA ASN A 94 1.50 2.70 2.76
C ASN A 94 0.52 1.52 2.80
N LEU A 95 0.94 0.30 2.46
CA LEU A 95 0.09 -0.88 2.64
C LEU A 95 -0.27 -1.08 4.13
N GLU A 96 0.71 -0.96 5.02
CA GLU A 96 0.45 -1.00 6.46
C GLU A 96 -0.48 0.14 6.92
N ARG A 97 -0.36 1.33 6.31
CA ARG A 97 -1.27 2.45 6.58
C ARG A 97 -2.71 2.09 6.19
N ALA A 98 -2.90 1.40 5.06
CA ALA A 98 -4.22 0.93 4.65
C ALA A 98 -4.77 -0.11 5.64
N LEU A 99 -3.96 -1.09 6.07
CA LEU A 99 -4.32 -2.06 7.12
C LEU A 99 -4.76 -1.38 8.42
N ARG A 100 -4.00 -0.39 8.91
CA ARG A 100 -4.40 0.43 10.07
C ARG A 100 -5.72 1.19 9.82
N GLY A 101 -5.98 1.57 8.57
CA GLY A 101 -7.26 2.15 8.14
C GLY A 101 -8.42 1.18 8.33
N ILE A 102 -8.26 -0.08 7.92
CA ILE A 102 -9.26 -1.15 8.11
C ILE A 102 -9.58 -1.35 9.60
N VAL A 103 -8.55 -1.58 10.42
CA VAL A 103 -8.69 -1.76 11.88
C VAL A 103 -9.37 -0.54 12.53
N THR A 104 -9.14 0.66 12.01
CA THR A 104 -9.82 1.87 12.48
C THR A 104 -11.33 1.81 12.22
N VAL A 105 -11.77 1.31 11.07
CA VAL A 105 -13.21 1.13 10.76
C VAL A 105 -13.84 0.06 11.64
N GLU A 106 -13.15 -1.06 11.86
CA GLU A 106 -13.63 -2.13 12.72
C GLU A 106 -13.85 -1.67 14.17
N ARG A 107 -12.96 -0.80 14.69
CA ARG A 107 -13.15 -0.14 15.99
C ARG A 107 -14.42 0.69 16.02
N GLY A 108 -14.71 1.44 14.95
CA GLY A 108 -15.98 2.15 14.80
C GLY A 108 -17.18 1.20 14.86
N CYS A 109 -17.10 0.05 14.21
CA CYS A 109 -18.15 -0.97 14.25
C CYS A 109 -18.33 -1.52 15.66
N ALA A 110 -17.24 -1.76 16.40
CA ALA A 110 -17.31 -2.22 17.78
C ALA A 110 -18.03 -1.23 18.70
N ILE A 111 -17.83 0.08 18.51
CA ILE A 111 -18.52 1.13 19.28
C ILE A 111 -20.03 1.06 19.07
N THR A 112 -20.51 0.72 17.86
CA THR A 112 -21.96 0.60 17.60
C THR A 112 -22.65 -0.46 18.45
N ARG A 113 -21.91 -1.42 19.02
CA ARG A 113 -22.42 -2.53 19.83
C ARG A 113 -22.41 -2.25 21.34
N LEU A 114 -22.01 -1.05 21.77
CA LEU A 114 -21.92 -0.73 23.19
C LEU A 114 -23.33 -0.64 23.83
N PRO A 115 -23.59 -1.32 24.97
CA PRO A 115 -24.93 -1.43 25.59
C PRO A 115 -25.61 -0.11 25.98
N HIS A 116 -24.85 0.97 26.15
CA HIS A 116 -25.34 2.28 26.61
C HIS A 116 -24.99 3.41 25.65
N ARG A 117 -24.78 3.10 24.38
CA ARG A 117 -24.45 4.09 23.37
C ARG A 117 -25.63 5.07 23.18
N PRO A 118 -25.38 6.40 23.20
CA PRO A 118 -26.41 7.38 22.85
C PRO A 118 -26.93 7.17 21.42
N PRO A 119 -28.23 7.35 21.15
CA PRO A 119 -28.80 7.19 19.81
C PRO A 119 -28.16 8.08 18.73
N ASP A 120 -27.76 9.30 19.12
CA ASP A 120 -27.18 10.32 18.22
C ASP A 120 -25.64 10.36 18.28
N ASP A 121 -25.01 9.31 18.81
CA ASP A 121 -23.56 9.25 18.90
C ASP A 121 -22.91 9.14 17.51
N GLU A 122 -22.22 10.19 17.09
CA GLU A 122 -21.50 10.25 15.81
C GLU A 122 -20.10 9.63 15.86
N GLU A 123 -19.62 9.18 17.03
CA GLU A 123 -18.27 8.65 17.21
C GLU A 123 -17.93 7.55 16.17
N PRO A 124 -18.76 6.50 15.94
CA PRO A 124 -18.48 5.49 14.92
C PRO A 124 -18.25 6.07 13.53
N HIS A 125 -19.00 7.11 13.15
CA HIS A 125 -18.88 7.72 11.84
C HIS A 125 -17.53 8.43 11.66
N THR A 126 -16.98 9.00 12.74
CA THR A 126 -15.64 9.60 12.73
C THR A 126 -14.56 8.55 12.46
N TYR A 127 -14.69 7.36 13.05
CA TYR A 127 -13.80 6.22 12.77
C TYR A 127 -13.92 5.75 11.32
N TYR A 128 -15.14 5.61 10.80
CA TYR A 128 -15.36 5.20 9.41
C TYR A 128 -14.75 6.19 8.41
N LYS A 129 -14.98 7.48 8.62
CA LYS A 129 -14.40 8.55 7.79
C LYS A 129 -12.87 8.51 7.83
N ARG A 130 -12.27 8.40 9.01
CA ARG A 130 -10.81 8.35 9.18
C ARG A 130 -10.21 7.10 8.53
N GLY A 131 -10.81 5.95 8.76
CA GLY A 131 -10.38 4.68 8.17
C GLY A 131 -10.45 4.72 6.65
N HIS A 132 -11.58 5.19 6.09
CA HIS A 132 -11.77 5.40 4.65
C HIS A 132 -10.67 6.27 4.05
N SER A 133 -10.44 7.47 4.61
CA SER A 133 -9.40 8.38 4.10
C SER A 133 -8.00 7.75 4.18
N ASN A 134 -7.70 6.98 5.23
CA ASN A 134 -6.42 6.31 5.34
C ASN A 134 -6.22 5.26 4.25
N VAL A 135 -7.22 4.41 3.99
CA VAL A 135 -7.17 3.39 2.92
C VAL A 135 -7.08 4.05 1.54
N ALA A 136 -7.95 5.01 1.25
CA ALA A 136 -8.00 5.69 -0.04
C ALA A 136 -6.70 6.45 -0.36
N HIS A 137 -6.16 7.20 0.60
CA HIS A 137 -4.91 7.94 0.39
C HIS A 137 -3.69 7.02 0.30
N ALA A 138 -3.64 5.96 1.09
CA ALA A 138 -2.59 4.96 0.98
C ALA A 138 -2.61 4.30 -0.40
N ARG A 139 -3.78 3.87 -0.88
CA ARG A 139 -3.95 3.27 -2.20
C ARG A 139 -3.48 4.20 -3.33
N LEU A 140 -3.88 5.48 -3.29
CA LEU A 140 -3.41 6.47 -4.27
C LEU A 140 -1.90 6.62 -4.24
N ARG A 141 -1.31 6.74 -3.04
CA ARG A 141 0.13 6.89 -2.89
C ARG A 141 0.90 5.67 -3.39
N MET A 142 0.38 4.47 -3.12
CA MET A 142 0.94 3.21 -3.64
C MET A 142 0.92 3.16 -5.17
N ALA A 143 -0.14 3.66 -5.81
CA ALA A 143 -0.22 3.74 -7.27
C ALA A 143 0.87 4.66 -7.86
N GLU A 144 1.14 5.81 -7.22
CA GLU A 144 2.23 6.71 -7.63
C GLU A 144 3.60 6.05 -7.47
N ILE A 145 3.83 5.36 -6.35
CA ILE A 145 5.11 4.70 -6.05
C ILE A 145 5.36 3.53 -7.01
N VAL A 146 4.36 2.67 -7.24
CA VAL A 146 4.54 1.50 -8.12
C VAL A 146 4.83 1.91 -9.55
N GLU A 147 4.25 3.02 -10.02
CA GLU A 147 4.57 3.56 -11.34
C GLU A 147 6.07 3.85 -11.45
N VAL A 148 6.69 4.42 -10.42
CA VAL A 148 8.14 4.67 -10.41
C VAL A 148 8.93 3.37 -10.33
N LEU A 149 8.58 2.45 -9.41
CA LEU A 149 9.28 1.18 -9.24
C LEU A 149 9.33 0.34 -10.54
N LEU A 150 8.23 0.33 -11.29
CA LEU A 150 8.12 -0.44 -12.53
C LEU A 150 8.83 0.21 -13.73
N HIS A 151 9.00 1.54 -13.74
CA HIS A 151 9.53 2.28 -14.90
C HIS A 151 10.91 2.90 -14.68
N TRP A 152 11.49 2.81 -13.48
CA TRP A 152 12.83 3.33 -13.20
C TRP A 152 13.91 2.77 -14.15
N GLU A 153 14.91 3.56 -14.50
CA GLU A 153 16.01 3.10 -15.37
C GLU A 153 17.33 3.13 -14.59
N PRO A 154 18.17 2.08 -14.70
CA PRO A 154 19.49 2.07 -14.09
C PRO A 154 20.32 3.31 -14.43
N GLY A 155 20.97 3.90 -13.43
CA GLY A 155 21.77 5.11 -13.57
C GLY A 155 21.02 6.43 -13.38
N ARG A 156 19.71 6.40 -13.07
CA ARG A 156 18.96 7.59 -12.64
C ARG A 156 18.69 7.55 -11.12
N PRO A 157 18.72 8.68 -10.40
CA PRO A 157 18.30 8.71 -9.00
C PRO A 157 16.81 8.39 -8.87
N ALA A 158 16.45 7.45 -8.00
CA ALA A 158 15.06 7.02 -7.78
C ALA A 158 14.18 8.10 -7.14
N GLU A 159 14.78 8.99 -6.33
CA GLU A 159 14.11 10.11 -5.66
C GLU A 159 13.63 11.18 -6.67
N ALA A 160 14.34 11.35 -7.79
CA ALA A 160 13.99 12.32 -8.82
C ALA A 160 12.68 11.97 -9.55
N SER A 161 12.25 10.70 -9.54
CA SER A 161 11.05 10.26 -10.26
C SER A 161 9.72 10.58 -9.56
N VAL A 162 9.71 10.82 -8.24
CA VAL A 162 8.48 11.11 -7.49
C VAL A 162 8.26 12.62 -7.33
N ALA A 163 9.28 13.34 -6.83
CA ALA A 163 9.20 14.80 -6.64
C ALA A 163 9.09 15.57 -7.97
N ALA A 164 9.92 15.24 -8.97
CA ALA A 164 9.89 15.91 -10.28
C ALA A 164 8.68 15.54 -11.14
N ARG A 165 7.88 14.54 -10.74
CA ARG A 165 6.58 14.25 -11.37
C ARG A 165 5.45 15.03 -10.72
N LEU A 166 5.43 15.10 -9.38
CA LEU A 166 4.48 15.94 -8.66
C LEU A 166 4.59 17.43 -9.04
N GLU A 167 5.79 17.91 -9.37
CA GLU A 167 5.97 19.26 -9.94
C GLU A 167 5.36 19.39 -11.35
N ARG A 168 5.56 18.41 -12.24
CA ARG A 168 4.98 18.43 -13.60
C ARG A 168 3.45 18.34 -13.63
N THR A 169 2.84 17.63 -12.69
CA THR A 169 1.37 17.55 -12.57
C THR A 169 0.75 18.82 -11.97
N ARG A 170 1.56 19.69 -11.33
CA ARG A 170 1.13 21.01 -10.84
C ARG A 170 1.27 22.12 -11.89
N GLU A 171 2.12 21.91 -12.90
CA GLU A 171 2.42 22.89 -13.95
C GLU A 171 1.64 22.68 -15.26
N GLY A 172 0.89 21.57 -15.39
CA GLY A 172 0.03 21.26 -16.54
C GLY A 172 -1.45 21.31 -16.17
#